data_AF-A0A2A4B5U6-F1
#
_entry.id   AF-A0A2A4B5U6-F1
#
_cell.length_a   1.000
_cell.length_b   1.000
_cell.length_c   1.000
_cell.angle_alpha   90.00
_cell.angle_beta   90.00
_cell.angle_gamma   90.00
#
_symmetry.space_group_name_H-M   'P 1'
#
loop_
_entity.id
_entity.type
_entity.pdbx_description
1 polymer ?
#
loop_
_entity_poly.entity_id
_entity_poly.type
_entity_poly.pdbx_seq_one_letter_code
_entity_poly.pdbx_strand_id
1 'polypeptide(L)'
;MDPLAAAIEPLIPGLRRYARSWLRDRVMADDVVQDCLERAVGRWRQRRGAEVRPWVYAILHNLLVDHQRQHSRRGTAVPLHLVDDAALGRPADQDTGLHHRDLLRALDALPEEQRTVLLLVSVEGLPYAEVAAVVGVPLGTVMSRISRGRDRLATLLREGERPRLRSVQ
;
A
#
# COMPACT_ATOMS: atom_id res chain seq x y z
N MET A 1 14.74 20.20 -19.78
CA MET A 1 14.29 19.24 -18.76
C MET A 1 13.90 17.97 -19.51
N ASP A 2 14.43 16.81 -19.15
CA ASP A 2 14.07 15.54 -19.79
C ASP A 2 12.55 15.29 -19.62
N PRO A 3 11.76 15.16 -20.70
CA PRO A 3 10.31 14.92 -20.62
C PRO A 3 9.93 13.70 -19.78
N LEU A 4 10.83 12.71 -19.69
CA LEU A 4 10.65 11.55 -18.83
C LEU A 4 10.76 11.94 -17.36
N ALA A 5 11.85 12.62 -16.98
CA ALA A 5 12.09 13.04 -15.60
C ALA A 5 10.97 13.96 -15.11
N ALA A 6 10.56 14.93 -15.94
CA ALA A 6 9.48 15.86 -15.61
C ALA A 6 8.13 15.16 -15.35
N ALA A 7 7.88 14.01 -15.98
CA ALA A 7 6.65 13.25 -15.81
C ALA A 7 6.69 12.30 -14.59
N ILE A 8 7.87 11.80 -14.22
CA ILE A 8 8.03 10.79 -13.15
C ILE A 8 8.37 11.43 -11.79
N GLU A 9 9.24 12.44 -11.76
CA GLU A 9 9.71 13.07 -10.52
C GLU A 9 8.58 13.52 -9.59
N PRO A 10 7.49 14.15 -10.07
CA PRO A 10 6.36 14.53 -9.22
C PRO A 10 5.64 13.35 -8.56
N LEU A 11 5.78 12.14 -9.10
CA LEU A 11 5.12 10.93 -8.59
C LEU A 11 5.90 10.30 -7.43
N ILE A 12 7.21 10.56 -7.31
CA ILE A 12 8.10 9.89 -6.34
C ILE A 12 7.60 9.97 -4.89
N PRO A 13 7.13 11.13 -4.38
CA PRO A 13 6.61 11.20 -3.01
C PRO A 13 5.42 10.28 -2.77
N GLY A 14 4.55 10.12 -3.77
CA GLY A 14 3.39 9.22 -3.70
C GLY A 14 3.76 7.75 -3.81
N LEU A 15 4.68 7.41 -4.70
CA LEU A 15 5.21 6.04 -4.80
C LEU A 15 5.80 5.58 -3.46
N ARG A 16 6.55 6.46 -2.77
CA ARG A 16 7.10 6.18 -1.43
C ARG A 16 6.02 5.99 -0.37
N ARG A 17 5.03 6.86 -0.32
CA ARG A 17 3.92 6.75 0.64
C ARG A 17 3.14 5.45 0.43
N TYR A 18 2.79 5.11 -0.80
CA TYR A 18 2.13 3.85 -1.13
C TYR A 18 2.99 2.64 -0.73
N ALA A 19 4.26 2.59 -1.14
CA ALA A 19 5.17 1.49 -0.81
C ALA A 19 5.36 1.33 0.71
N ARG A 20 5.50 2.43 1.46
CA ARG A 20 5.62 2.41 2.93
C ARG A 20 4.35 1.92 3.60
N SER A 21 3.17 2.30 3.11
CA SER A 21 1.90 1.79 3.65
C SER A 21 1.71 0.29 3.39
N TRP A 22 2.32 -0.24 2.33
CA TRP A 22 2.28 -1.66 1.99
C TRP A 22 3.30 -2.50 2.76
N LEU A 23 4.57 -2.08 2.77
CA LEU A 23 5.70 -2.86 3.28
C LEU A 23 5.97 -2.63 4.77
N ARG A 24 5.67 -1.43 5.28
CA ARG A 24 5.98 -1.00 6.66
C ARG A 24 7.46 -1.06 7.00
N ASP A 25 8.33 -1.07 6.00
CA ASP A 25 9.76 -0.95 6.16
C ASP A 25 10.20 0.17 5.23
N ARG A 26 10.83 1.21 5.79
CA ARG A 26 11.24 2.40 5.05
C ARG A 26 12.36 2.09 4.05
N VAL A 27 13.32 1.26 4.45
CA VAL A 27 14.47 0.91 3.61
C VAL A 27 13.98 0.08 2.44
N MET A 28 13.23 -0.99 2.74
CA MET A 28 12.67 -1.86 1.72
C MET A 28 11.68 -1.14 0.80
N ALA A 29 10.90 -0.19 1.33
CA ALA A 29 10.02 0.64 0.50
C ALA A 29 10.79 1.56 -0.43
N ASP A 30 11.87 2.19 0.04
CA ASP A 30 12.70 3.05 -0.79
C ASP A 30 13.44 2.22 -1.87
N ASP A 31 13.89 0.99 -1.55
CA ASP A 31 14.48 0.04 -2.51
C ASP A 31 13.47 -0.37 -3.60
N VAL A 32 12.25 -0.77 -3.21
CA VAL A 32 11.20 -1.15 -4.18
C VAL A 32 10.77 0.03 -5.04
N VAL A 33 10.79 1.26 -4.50
CA VAL A 33 10.56 2.47 -5.30
C VAL A 33 11.70 2.71 -6.28
N GLN A 34 12.96 2.50 -5.88
CA GLN A 34 14.09 2.58 -6.80
C GLN A 34 13.93 1.57 -7.96
N ASP A 35 13.66 0.30 -7.66
CA ASP A 35 13.38 -0.74 -8.67
C ASP A 35 12.24 -0.34 -9.61
N CYS A 36 11.19 0.29 -9.07
CA CYS A 36 10.08 0.79 -9.85
C CYS A 36 10.52 1.87 -10.84
N LEU A 37 11.31 2.85 -10.38
CA LEU A 37 11.80 3.95 -11.20
C LEU A 37 12.76 3.44 -12.29
N GLU A 38 13.67 2.53 -11.98
CA GLU A 38 14.56 1.90 -12.95
C GLU A 38 13.77 1.17 -14.05
N ARG A 39 12.73 0.41 -13.67
CA ARG A 39 11.84 -0.25 -14.63
C ARG A 39 11.02 0.75 -15.45
N ALA A 40 10.53 1.82 -14.83
CA ALA A 40 9.76 2.87 -15.51
C ALA A 40 10.63 3.60 -16.55
N VAL A 41 11.87 3.93 -16.21
CA VAL A 41 12.84 4.52 -17.13
C VAL A 41 13.15 3.56 -18.28
N GLY A 42 13.53 2.32 -17.95
CA GLY A 42 13.91 1.30 -18.94
C GLY A 42 12.77 0.90 -19.90
N ARG A 43 11.51 0.99 -19.44
CA ARG A 43 10.32 0.63 -20.23
C ARG A 43 9.53 1.82 -20.75
N TRP A 44 10.04 3.05 -20.63
CA TRP A 44 9.31 4.27 -20.97
C TRP A 44 8.67 4.25 -22.37
N ARG A 45 9.41 3.75 -23.36
CA ARG A 45 8.93 3.63 -24.76
C ARG A 45 7.83 2.58 -24.95
N GLN A 46 7.66 1.65 -24.02
CA GLN A 46 6.67 0.58 -24.07
C GLN A 46 5.30 1.01 -23.53
N ARG A 47 5.19 2.21 -22.92
CA ARG A 47 3.94 2.77 -22.38
C ARG A 47 2.84 2.94 -23.43
N ARG A 48 3.20 3.07 -24.72
CA ARG A 48 2.27 3.16 -25.87
C ARG A 48 1.10 4.15 -25.65
N GLY A 49 1.39 5.30 -25.03
CA GLY A 49 0.41 6.36 -24.77
C GLY A 49 -0.42 6.19 -23.49
N ALA A 50 -0.27 5.11 -22.71
CA ALA A 50 -0.97 4.95 -21.43
C ALA A 50 -0.61 6.07 -20.45
N GLU A 51 -1.57 6.58 -19.67
CA GLU A 51 -1.30 7.65 -18.71
C GLU A 51 -0.14 7.31 -17.75
N VAL A 52 0.77 8.28 -17.55
CA VAL A 52 2.04 8.04 -16.84
C VAL A 52 1.80 7.58 -15.41
N ARG A 53 0.93 8.28 -14.68
CA ARG A 53 0.65 8.00 -13.27
C ARG A 53 0.17 6.56 -13.04
N PRO A 54 -0.97 6.11 -13.59
CA PRO A 54 -1.43 4.74 -13.37
C PRO A 54 -0.44 3.69 -13.93
N TRP A 55 0.29 4.00 -15.00
CA TRP A 55 1.30 3.08 -15.53
C TRP A 55 2.47 2.84 -14.56
N VAL A 56 3.02 3.90 -13.95
CA VAL A 56 4.09 3.75 -12.95
C VAL A 56 3.58 3.07 -11.68
N TYR A 57 2.36 3.41 -11.23
CA TYR A 57 1.73 2.73 -10.09
C TYR A 57 1.46 1.24 -10.37
N ALA A 58 1.15 0.85 -11.60
CA ALA A 58 1.02 -0.56 -11.98
C ALA A 58 2.36 -1.31 -11.85
N ILE A 59 3.48 -0.69 -12.24
CA ILE A 59 4.82 -1.26 -12.06
C ILE A 59 5.10 -1.45 -10.56
N LEU A 60 4.86 -0.42 -9.75
CA LEU A 60 5.07 -0.48 -8.29
C LEU A 60 4.18 -1.54 -7.63
N HIS A 61 2.89 -1.58 -7.98
CA HIS A 61 1.95 -2.54 -7.43
C HIS A 61 2.39 -3.98 -7.69
N ASN A 62 2.80 -4.29 -8.94
CA ASN A 62 3.28 -5.63 -9.28
C ASN A 62 4.53 -6.01 -8.47
N LEU A 63 5.47 -5.08 -8.30
CA LEU A 63 6.66 -5.29 -7.46
C LEU A 63 6.27 -5.62 -6.00
N LEU A 64 5.32 -4.89 -5.42
CA LEU A 64 4.85 -5.07 -4.05
C LEU A 64 4.12 -6.40 -3.84
N VAL A 65 3.32 -6.83 -4.82
CA VAL A 65 2.63 -8.12 -4.82
C VAL A 65 3.65 -9.27 -4.95
N ASP A 66 4.61 -9.15 -5.87
CA ASP A 66 5.68 -10.14 -6.04
C ASP A 66 6.51 -10.28 -4.76
N HIS A 67 6.84 -9.15 -4.13
CA HIS A 67 7.54 -9.11 -2.86
C HIS A 67 6.77 -9.88 -1.77
N GLN A 68 5.48 -9.61 -1.61
CA GLN A 68 4.63 -10.32 -0.64
C GLN A 68 4.58 -11.82 -0.92
N ARG A 69 4.37 -12.23 -2.17
CA ARG A 69 4.33 -13.65 -2.57
C ARG A 69 5.67 -14.37 -2.34
N GLN A 70 6.80 -13.69 -2.50
CA GLN A 70 8.11 -14.25 -2.18
C GLN A 70 8.29 -14.45 -0.67
N HIS A 71 7.84 -13.48 0.15
CA HIS A 71 7.91 -13.57 1.60
C HIS A 71 7.04 -14.71 2.15
N SER A 72 5.80 -14.86 1.67
CA SER A 72 4.92 -15.96 2.08
C SER A 72 5.47 -17.34 1.72
N ARG A 73 6.22 -17.47 0.61
CA ARG A 73 6.81 -18.74 0.16
C ARG A 73 8.07 -19.15 0.91
N ARG A 74 8.85 -18.20 1.43
CA ARG A 74 10.12 -18.47 2.14
C ARG A 74 9.93 -18.91 3.59
N GLY A 75 8.69 -18.97 4.08
CA GLY A 75 8.40 -19.21 5.49
C GLY A 75 8.70 -17.96 6.32
N THR A 76 7.90 -17.72 7.36
CA THR A 76 7.94 -16.51 8.16
C THR A 76 9.23 -16.42 8.99
N ALA A 77 10.35 -16.03 8.38
CA ALA A 77 11.36 -15.28 9.13
C ALA A 77 10.67 -13.97 9.46
N VAL A 78 10.18 -13.80 10.68
CA VAL A 78 9.66 -12.52 11.17
C VAL A 78 10.88 -11.62 11.38
N PRO A 79 11.18 -10.63 10.52
CA PRO A 79 12.05 -9.56 10.96
C PRO A 79 11.15 -8.70 11.84
N LEU A 80 11.37 -8.74 13.14
CA LEU A 80 10.72 -7.87 14.10
C LEU A 80 11.29 -6.45 13.96
N HIS A 81 11.20 -5.85 12.77
CA HIS A 81 11.43 -4.43 12.61
C HIS A 81 10.12 -3.73 13.00
N LEU A 82 9.94 -3.62 14.32
CA LEU A 82 9.06 -2.65 14.94
C LEU A 82 9.35 -1.30 14.28
N VAL A 83 8.38 -0.82 13.52
CA VAL A 83 8.42 0.51 12.93
C VAL A 83 8.51 1.50 14.07
N ASP A 84 9.51 2.36 13.98
CA ASP A 84 9.62 3.59 14.75
C ASP A 84 8.36 4.43 14.46
N ASP A 85 7.44 4.48 15.43
CA ASP A 85 6.11 5.12 15.37
C ASP A 85 6.17 6.64 15.14
N ALA A 86 7.35 7.23 14.92
CA ALA A 86 7.56 8.68 14.76
C ALA A 86 7.37 9.22 13.32
N ALA A 87 7.04 8.39 12.34
CA ALA A 87 7.20 8.72 10.93
C ALA A 87 6.03 9.47 10.22
N LEU A 88 4.95 9.82 10.94
CA LEU A 88 3.87 10.68 10.45
C LEU A 88 3.84 12.08 11.10
N GLY A 89 4.93 12.51 11.73
CA GLY A 89 5.13 13.93 12.09
C GLY A 89 4.23 14.47 13.20
N ARG A 90 3.65 13.61 14.06
CA ARG A 90 3.01 14.03 15.30
C ARG A 90 3.51 13.19 16.48
N PRO A 91 3.76 13.79 17.66
CA PRO A 91 3.95 13.02 18.87
C PRO A 91 2.67 12.21 19.09
N ALA A 92 2.75 10.89 18.99
CA ALA A 92 1.60 10.04 19.27
C ALA A 92 1.33 10.09 20.78
N ASP A 93 0.18 10.64 21.15
CA ASP A 93 -0.44 10.30 22.43
C ASP A 93 -0.58 8.76 22.49
N GLN A 94 -0.40 8.14 23.65
CA GLN A 94 -0.34 6.67 23.77
C GLN A 94 -1.59 6.00 23.19
N ASP A 95 -2.75 6.66 23.32
CA ASP A 95 -4.02 6.22 22.75
C ASP A 95 -4.01 6.26 21.21
N THR A 96 -3.42 7.31 20.62
CA THR A 96 -3.29 7.45 19.16
C THR A 96 -2.36 6.37 18.57
N GLY A 97 -1.29 6.01 19.28
CA GLY A 97 -0.38 4.94 18.87
C GLY A 97 -1.03 3.55 18.87
N LEU A 98 -1.89 3.25 19.86
CA LEU A 98 -2.65 2.00 19.92
C LEU A 98 -3.63 1.87 18.74
N HIS A 99 -4.43 2.91 18.51
CA HIS A 99 -5.37 2.93 17.37
C HIS A 99 -4.65 2.80 16.01
N HIS A 100 -3.46 3.39 15.87
CA HIS A 100 -2.66 3.25 14.65
C HIS A 100 -2.23 1.79 14.41
N ARG A 101 -1.73 1.11 15.45
CA ARG A 101 -1.29 -0.29 15.34
C ARG A 101 -2.44 -1.23 15.03
N ASP A 102 -3.62 -0.99 15.59
CA ASP A 102 -4.81 -1.81 15.30
C ASP A 102 -5.34 -1.58 13.88
N LEU A 103 -5.31 -0.34 13.38
CA LEU A 103 -5.61 -0.04 11.97
C LEU A 103 -4.65 -0.77 11.03
N LEU A 104 -3.35 -0.73 11.33
CA LEU A 104 -2.35 -1.45 10.55
C LEU A 104 -2.62 -2.97 10.57
N ARG A 105 -2.84 -3.59 11.73
CA ARG A 105 -3.20 -5.02 11.79
C ARG A 105 -4.46 -5.35 11.00
N ALA A 106 -5.49 -4.51 11.11
CA ALA A 106 -6.75 -4.71 10.40
C ALA A 106 -6.55 -4.62 8.88
N LEU A 107 -5.73 -3.69 8.39
CA LEU A 107 -5.36 -3.59 6.97
C LEU A 107 -4.64 -4.85 6.47
N ASP A 108 -3.75 -5.46 7.27
CA ASP A 108 -3.06 -6.70 6.88
C ASP A 108 -3.97 -7.92 6.83
N ALA A 109 -5.03 -7.92 7.64
CA ALA A 109 -6.01 -9.01 7.65
C ALA A 109 -6.99 -8.94 6.47
N LEU A 110 -6.97 -7.85 5.69
CA LEU A 110 -7.78 -7.76 4.48
C LEU A 110 -7.20 -8.62 3.34
N PRO A 111 -8.07 -9.19 2.49
CA PRO A 111 -7.64 -9.73 1.21
C PRO A 111 -6.82 -8.70 0.42
N GLU A 112 -5.73 -9.15 -0.21
CA GLU A 112 -4.77 -8.30 -0.95
C GLU A 112 -5.48 -7.33 -1.91
N GLU A 113 -6.46 -7.83 -2.66
CA GLU A 113 -7.21 -7.03 -3.63
C GLU A 113 -8.00 -5.87 -2.97
N GLN A 114 -8.53 -6.09 -1.77
CA GLN A 114 -9.28 -5.08 -1.02
C GLN A 114 -8.32 -4.06 -0.39
N ARG A 115 -7.24 -4.55 0.24
CA ARG A 115 -6.20 -3.70 0.80
C ARG A 115 -5.59 -2.77 -0.26
N THR A 116 -5.30 -3.32 -1.44
CA THR A 116 -4.73 -2.58 -2.58
C THR A 116 -5.58 -1.37 -2.96
N VAL A 117 -6.87 -1.59 -3.23
CA VAL A 117 -7.75 -0.49 -3.68
C VAL A 117 -7.96 0.55 -2.58
N LEU A 118 -7.99 0.14 -1.30
CA LEU A 118 -8.10 1.08 -0.19
C LEU A 118 -6.84 1.94 -0.06
N LEU A 119 -5.65 1.35 -0.14
CA LEU A 119 -4.40 2.10 -0.02
C LEU A 119 -4.22 3.09 -1.19
N LEU A 120 -4.47 2.67 -2.44
CA LEU A 120 -4.34 3.54 -3.60
C LEU A 120 -5.31 4.74 -3.55
N VAL A 121 -6.54 4.53 -3.04
CA VAL A 121 -7.52 5.61 -2.89
C VAL A 121 -7.24 6.48 -1.68
N SER A 122 -7.00 5.89 -0.51
CA SER A 122 -6.97 6.61 0.75
C SER A 122 -5.61 7.22 1.09
N VAL A 123 -4.51 6.59 0.68
CA VAL A 123 -3.15 7.10 0.92
C VAL A 123 -2.72 8.04 -0.20
N GLU A 124 -2.98 7.65 -1.45
CA GLU A 124 -2.52 8.39 -2.63
C GLU A 124 -3.57 9.27 -3.31
N GLY A 125 -4.85 9.11 -2.96
CA GLY A 125 -5.91 9.91 -3.58
C GLY A 125 -6.12 9.61 -5.06
N LEU A 126 -5.74 8.42 -5.55
CA LEU A 126 -5.95 8.06 -6.95
C LEU A 126 -7.46 7.98 -7.25
N PRO A 127 -7.92 8.55 -8.37
CA PRO A 127 -9.30 8.39 -8.80
C PRO A 127 -9.56 6.93 -9.16
N TYR A 128 -10.79 6.46 -8.98
CA TYR A 128 -11.12 5.04 -9.14
C TYR A 128 -10.81 4.50 -10.53
N ALA A 129 -10.90 5.33 -11.57
CA ALA A 129 -10.53 4.96 -12.94
C ALA A 129 -9.02 4.68 -13.09
N GLU A 130 -8.17 5.44 -12.40
CA GLU A 130 -6.73 5.16 -12.38
C GLU A 130 -6.42 3.92 -11.54
N VAL A 131 -7.10 3.74 -10.41
CA VAL A 131 -6.96 2.51 -9.61
C VAL A 131 -7.33 1.28 -10.45
N ALA A 132 -8.40 1.35 -11.24
CA ALA A 132 -8.79 0.30 -12.17
C ALA A 132 -7.68 -0.02 -13.19
N ALA A 133 -7.04 1.02 -13.75
CA ALA A 133 -5.90 0.86 -14.66
C ALA A 133 -4.66 0.26 -13.96
N VAL A 134 -4.38 0.66 -12.72
CA VAL A 134 -3.26 0.15 -11.92
C VAL A 134 -3.39 -1.34 -11.65
N VAL A 135 -4.58 -1.79 -11.23
CA VAL A 135 -4.81 -3.19 -10.80
C VAL A 135 -5.36 -4.09 -11.92
N GLY A 136 -5.64 -3.53 -13.10
CA GLY A 136 -6.07 -4.29 -14.28
C GLY A 136 -7.46 -4.90 -14.19
N VAL A 137 -8.42 -4.21 -13.55
CA VAL A 137 -9.82 -4.70 -13.41
C VAL A 137 -10.85 -3.64 -13.79
N PRO A 138 -12.12 -4.01 -14.07
CA PRO A 138 -13.18 -3.05 -14.35
C PRO A 138 -13.44 -2.06 -13.19
N LEU A 139 -13.88 -0.84 -13.53
CA LEU A 139 -14.22 0.20 -12.54
C LEU A 139 -15.25 -0.28 -11.49
N GLY A 140 -16.28 -1.01 -11.93
CA GLY A 140 -17.28 -1.60 -11.02
C GLY A 140 -16.67 -2.59 -10.03
N THR A 141 -15.64 -3.34 -10.44
CA THR A 141 -14.89 -4.24 -9.57
C THR A 141 -14.14 -3.45 -8.50
N VAL A 142 -13.49 -2.33 -8.87
CA VAL A 142 -12.83 -1.43 -7.91
C VAL A 142 -13.83 -0.93 -6.86
N MET A 143 -14.98 -0.41 -7.28
CA MET A 143 -16.02 0.09 -6.38
C MET A 143 -16.50 -1.00 -5.41
N SER A 144 -16.78 -2.21 -5.92
CA SER A 144 -17.22 -3.32 -5.08
C SER A 144 -16.14 -3.80 -4.09
N ARG A 145 -14.86 -3.79 -4.50
CA ARG A 145 -13.73 -4.11 -3.62
C ARG A 145 -13.54 -3.06 -2.54
N ILE A 146 -13.70 -1.78 -2.85
CA ILE A 146 -13.65 -0.69 -1.86
C ILE A 146 -14.78 -0.84 -0.84
N SER A 147 -16.02 -1.06 -1.29
CA SER A 147 -17.17 -1.25 -0.39
C SER A 147 -16.91 -2.40 0.57
N ARG A 148 -16.63 -3.61 0.05
CA ARG A 148 -16.36 -4.79 0.88
C ARG A 148 -15.15 -4.62 1.78
N GLY A 149 -14.10 -3.96 1.30
CA GLY A 149 -12.90 -3.67 2.07
C GLY A 149 -13.18 -2.76 3.25
N ARG A 150 -13.99 -1.70 3.07
CA ARG A 150 -14.41 -0.79 4.15
C ARG A 150 -15.25 -1.52 5.20
N ASP A 151 -16.22 -2.33 4.76
CA ASP A 151 -17.07 -3.10 5.66
C ASP A 151 -16.22 -4.06 6.50
N ARG A 152 -15.31 -4.80 5.86
CA ARG A 152 -14.41 -5.74 6.54
C ARG A 152 -13.45 -5.03 7.49
N LEU A 153 -12.89 -3.89 7.09
CA LEU A 153 -12.00 -3.10 7.94
C LEU A 153 -12.73 -2.60 9.18
N ALA A 154 -13.97 -2.12 9.03
CA ALA A 154 -14.81 -1.69 10.15
C ALA A 154 -15.11 -2.85 11.12
N THR A 155 -15.39 -4.05 10.60
CA THR A 155 -15.57 -5.25 11.45
C THR A 155 -14.31 -5.59 12.23
N LEU A 156 -13.14 -5.63 11.57
CA LEU A 156 -11.87 -5.99 12.19
C LEU A 156 -11.45 -5.00 13.29
N LEU A 157 -11.69 -3.71 13.08
CA LEU A 157 -11.43 -2.67 14.08
C LEU A 157 -12.33 -2.83 15.30
N ARG A 158 -13.63 -3.05 15.11
CA ARG A 158 -14.59 -3.30 16.20
C ARG A 158 -14.27 -4.57 17.00
N GLU A 159 -13.76 -5.61 16.35
CA GLU A 159 -13.35 -6.85 17.00
C GLU A 159 -12.02 -6.69 17.77
N GLY A 160 -11.12 -5.85 17.28
CA GLY A 160 -9.86 -5.50 17.97
C GLY A 160 -10.08 -4.64 19.21
N GLU A 161 -11.07 -3.75 19.18
CA GLU A 161 -11.46 -2.89 20.31
C GLU A 161 -12.14 -3.66 21.46
N ARG A 162 -12.68 -4.87 21.21
CA ARG A 162 -13.26 -5.69 22.29
C ARG A 162 -12.13 -6.18 23.21
N PRO A 163 -12.14 -5.84 24.52
CA PRO A 163 -11.13 -6.33 25.45
C PRO A 163 -11.10 -7.85 25.39
N ARG A 164 -9.96 -8.42 24.98
CA ARG A 164 -9.72 -9.86 25.12
C ARG A 164 -9.60 -10.15 26.61
N LEU A 165 -10.74 -10.37 27.26
CA LEU A 165 -10.80 -10.85 28.62
C LEU A 165 -10.03 -12.17 28.65
N ARG A 166 -8.80 -12.14 29.17
CA ARG A 166 -8.07 -13.36 29.52
C ARG A 166 -8.87 -14.01 30.63
N SER A 167 -9.59 -15.08 30.32
CA SER A 167 -10.10 -15.97 31.35
C SER A 167 -8.90 -16.59 32.05
N VAL A 168 -8.59 -16.09 33.25
CA VAL A 168 -7.72 -16.79 34.18
C VAL A 168 -8.54 -17.98 34.69
N GLN A 169 -8.07 -19.19 34.37
CA GLN A 169 -8.48 -20.40 35.09
C GLN A 169 -7.54 -20.65 36.25
#